data_AF-E8WK05-F1
#
_entry.id   AF-E8WK05-F1
#
_cell.length_a   1.000
_cell.length_b   1.000
_cell.length_c   1.000
_cell.angle_alpha   90.00
_cell.angle_beta   90.00
_cell.angle_gamma   90.00
#
_symmetry.space_group_name_H-M   'P 1'
#
loop_
_entity.id
_entity.type
_entity.pdbx_description
1 polymer ?
#
loop_
_entity_poly.entity_id
_entity_poly.type
_entity_poly.pdbx_seq_one_letter_code
_entity_poly.pdbx_strand_id
1 'polypeptide(L)'
;MPCIDRNKRDMEKVKTIAVNVAVIAAISLALLWGNALYRQHVQFDKGEKGTASGDFPAAVAGYEAAIHMYTPASSIVPRSAQKLWDLGQMAEANHDVARALIAYRALRSSFYAVAGIYSPGHDWIERCDARIAVLVQQQAQ
;
A
#
# COMPACT_ATOMS: atom_id res chain seq x y z
N MET A 1 -32.55 0.58 -52.94
CA MET A 1 -31.22 1.15 -52.66
C MET A 1 -30.64 0.47 -51.41
N PRO A 2 -29.97 -0.71 -51.56
CA PRO A 2 -29.64 -1.62 -50.45
C PRO A 2 -28.30 -1.35 -49.74
N CYS A 3 -27.52 -0.36 -50.18
CA CYS A 3 -26.16 -0.08 -49.67
C CYS A 3 -26.15 0.72 -48.36
N ILE A 4 -27.11 1.63 -48.14
CA ILE A 4 -27.18 2.48 -46.93
C ILE A 4 -27.59 1.67 -45.68
N ASP A 5 -28.41 0.64 -45.85
CA ASP A 5 -28.96 -0.18 -44.77
C ASP A 5 -27.99 -1.28 -44.27
N ARG A 6 -26.92 -1.56 -45.03
CA ARG A 6 -25.83 -2.44 -44.60
C ARG A 6 -24.87 -1.71 -43.66
N ASN A 7 -24.47 -0.49 -44.03
CA ASN A 7 -23.54 0.34 -43.24
C ASN A 7 -24.12 0.73 -41.87
N LYS A 8 -25.43 1.03 -41.79
CA LYS A 8 -26.10 1.25 -40.49
C LYS A 8 -26.06 0.02 -39.59
N ARG A 9 -26.30 -1.18 -40.12
CA ARG A 9 -26.22 -2.44 -39.35
C ARG A 9 -24.81 -2.76 -38.88
N ASP A 10 -23.80 -2.54 -39.73
CA ASP A 10 -22.41 -2.81 -39.36
C ASP A 10 -21.94 -1.85 -38.25
N MET A 11 -22.35 -0.58 -38.30
CA MET A 11 -22.05 0.40 -37.25
C MET A 11 -22.74 0.09 -35.91
N GLU A 12 -23.99 -0.39 -35.93
CA GLU A 12 -24.69 -0.83 -34.70
C GLU A 12 -24.01 -2.06 -34.07
N LYS A 13 -23.51 -3.00 -34.87
CA LYS A 13 -22.72 -4.15 -34.38
C LYS A 13 -21.41 -3.69 -33.72
N VAL A 14 -20.70 -2.73 -34.34
CA VAL A 14 -19.45 -2.19 -33.78
C VAL A 14 -19.70 -1.51 -32.43
N LYS A 15 -20.78 -0.73 -32.29
CA LYS A 15 -21.16 -0.13 -31.00
C LYS A 15 -21.41 -1.18 -29.93
N THR A 16 -22.19 -2.22 -30.23
CA THR A 16 -22.49 -3.30 -29.28
C THR A 16 -21.22 -4.03 -28.85
N ILE A 17 -20.30 -4.31 -29.78
CA ILE A 17 -19.00 -4.92 -29.46
C ILE A 17 -18.18 -3.99 -28.56
N ALA A 18 -18.10 -2.69 -28.88
CA ALA A 18 -17.35 -1.72 -28.09
C ALA A 18 -17.90 -1.61 -26.66
N VAL A 19 -19.22 -1.59 -26.50
CA VAL A 19 -19.87 -1.58 -25.18
C VAL A 19 -19.55 -2.86 -24.41
N ASN A 20 -19.67 -4.03 -25.03
CA ASN A 20 -19.36 -5.30 -24.36
C ASN A 20 -17.89 -5.37 -23.93
N VAL A 21 -16.95 -4.93 -24.78
CA VAL A 21 -15.53 -4.86 -24.44
C VAL A 21 -15.29 -3.91 -23.27
N ALA A 22 -15.91 -2.72 -23.28
CA ALA A 22 -15.79 -1.77 -22.18
C ALA A 22 -16.34 -2.34 -20.85
N VAL A 23 -17.48 -3.05 -20.89
CA VAL A 23 -18.06 -3.71 -19.72
C VAL A 23 -17.14 -4.81 -19.19
N ILE A 24 -16.62 -5.68 -20.06
CA ILE A 24 -15.68 -6.73 -19.66
C ILE A 24 -14.43 -6.12 -19.04
N ALA A 25 -13.85 -5.10 -19.67
CA ALA A 25 -12.69 -4.40 -19.14
C ALA A 25 -12.96 -3.78 -17.76
N ALA A 26 -14.12 -3.14 -17.57
CA ALA A 26 -14.52 -2.58 -16.28
C ALA A 26 -14.67 -3.66 -15.19
N ILE A 27 -15.28 -4.80 -15.51
CA ILE A 27 -15.41 -5.93 -14.58
C ILE A 27 -14.03 -6.51 -14.24
N SER A 28 -13.15 -6.69 -15.23
CA SER A 28 -11.78 -7.15 -14.99
C SER A 28 -11.01 -6.21 -14.09
N LEU A 29 -11.10 -4.89 -14.31
CA LEU A 29 -10.47 -3.88 -13.45
C LEU A 29 -11.03 -3.93 -12.02
N ALA A 30 -12.35 -4.08 -11.86
CA ALA A 30 -12.98 -4.19 -10.55
C ALA A 30 -12.52 -5.45 -9.79
N LEU A 31 -12.40 -6.59 -10.47
CA LEU A 31 -11.89 -7.83 -9.87
C LEU A 31 -10.42 -7.72 -9.47
N LEU A 32 -9.58 -7.10 -10.30
CA LEU A 32 -8.17 -6.87 -9.97
C LEU A 32 -8.04 -5.94 -8.76
N TRP A 33 -8.82 -4.85 -8.73
CA TRP A 33 -8.83 -3.91 -7.61
C TRP A 33 -9.31 -4.56 -6.32
N GLY A 34 -10.42 -5.32 -6.37
CA GLY A 34 -10.96 -6.05 -5.24
C GLY A 34 -9.97 -7.09 -4.69
N ASN A 35 -9.30 -7.84 -5.56
CA ASN A 35 -8.26 -8.79 -5.14
C ASN A 35 -7.04 -8.09 -4.52
N ALA A 36 -6.62 -6.93 -5.05
CA ALA A 36 -5.54 -6.14 -4.48
C ALA A 36 -5.89 -5.65 -3.06
N LEU A 37 -7.08 -5.08 -2.87
CA LEU A 37 -7.58 -4.67 -1.56
C LEU A 37 -7.65 -5.85 -0.58
N TYR A 38 -8.22 -6.98 -1.01
CA TYR A 38 -8.30 -8.17 -0.17
C TYR A 38 -6.92 -8.63 0.31
N ARG A 39 -5.95 -8.71 -0.60
CA ARG A 39 -4.57 -9.10 -0.24
C ARG A 39 -3.92 -8.08 0.70
N GLN A 40 -4.17 -6.79 0.49
CA GLN A 40 -3.67 -5.73 1.37
C GLN A 40 -4.19 -5.91 2.80
N HIS A 41 -5.48 -6.18 2.96
CA HIS A 41 -6.09 -6.49 4.26
C HIS A 41 -5.45 -7.73 4.92
N VAL A 42 -5.22 -8.79 4.15
CA VAL A 42 -4.57 -10.00 4.68
C VAL A 42 -3.15 -9.72 5.19
N GLN A 43 -2.38 -8.86 4.53
CA GLN A 43 -1.05 -8.48 5.02
C GLN A 43 -1.11 -7.60 6.27
N PHE A 44 -2.07 -6.67 6.32
CA PHE A 44 -2.32 -5.88 7.53
C PHE A 44 -2.67 -6.77 8.73
N ASP A 45 -3.54 -7.75 8.54
CA ASP A 45 -3.93 -8.70 9.60
C ASP A 45 -2.75 -9.56 10.05
N LYS A 46 -1.80 -9.90 9.17
CA LYS A 46 -0.55 -10.56 9.57
C LYS A 46 0.31 -9.64 10.44
N GLY A 47 0.38 -8.36 10.10
CA GLY A 47 1.03 -7.34 10.94
C GLY A 47 0.41 -7.26 12.34
N GLU A 48 -0.92 -7.18 12.42
CA GLU A 48 -1.65 -7.18 13.70
C GLU A 48 -1.40 -8.46 14.50
N LYS A 49 -1.39 -9.63 13.85
CA LYS A 49 -1.08 -10.90 14.50
C LYS A 49 0.36 -10.94 15.04
N GLY A 50 1.33 -10.48 14.26
CA GLY A 50 2.72 -10.37 14.69
C GLY A 50 2.87 -9.45 15.89
N THR A 51 2.19 -8.30 15.88
CA THR A 51 2.14 -7.39 17.04
C THR A 51 1.53 -8.06 18.26
N ALA A 52 0.41 -8.76 18.10
CA ALA A 52 -0.27 -9.45 19.20
C ALA A 52 0.55 -10.62 19.79
N SER A 53 1.36 -11.30 18.97
CA SER A 53 2.25 -12.37 19.42
C SER A 53 3.61 -11.90 19.91
N GLY A 54 3.89 -10.59 19.86
CA GLY A 54 5.22 -10.03 20.16
C GLY A 54 6.29 -10.37 19.13
N ASP A 55 5.90 -10.88 17.96
CA ASP A 55 6.80 -11.18 16.84
C ASP A 55 7.04 -9.91 16.03
N PHE A 56 8.05 -9.15 16.45
CA PHE A 56 8.40 -7.87 15.86
C PHE A 56 8.74 -7.96 14.35
N PRO A 57 9.60 -8.91 13.89
CA PRO A 57 9.84 -9.10 12.46
C PRO A 57 8.56 -9.37 11.65
N ALA A 58 7.67 -10.24 12.14
CA ALA A 58 6.41 -10.54 11.46
C ALA A 58 5.48 -9.32 11.41
N ALA A 59 5.44 -8.54 12.50
CA ALA A 59 4.66 -7.31 12.57
C ALA A 59 5.13 -6.30 11.50
N VAL A 60 6.43 -6.01 11.46
CA VAL A 60 7.03 -5.07 10.51
C VAL A 60 6.76 -5.52 9.07
N ALA A 61 7.10 -6.78 8.74
CA ALA A 61 6.92 -7.30 7.39
C ALA A 61 5.46 -7.25 6.91
N GLY A 62 4.50 -7.52 7.80
CA GLY A 62 3.07 -7.45 7.49
C GLY A 62 2.60 -6.04 7.14
N TYR A 63 2.99 -5.05 7.94
CA TYR A 63 2.63 -3.65 7.68
C TYR A 63 3.36 -3.07 6.46
N GLU A 64 4.64 -3.36 6.26
CA GLU A 64 5.38 -2.95 5.05
C GLU A 64 4.70 -3.50 3.79
N ALA A 65 4.38 -4.80 3.78
CA ALA A 65 3.69 -5.41 2.66
C ALA A 65 2.32 -4.77 2.40
N ALA A 66 1.59 -4.38 3.45
CA ALA A 66 0.32 -3.67 3.29
C ALA A 66 0.50 -2.26 2.68
N ILE A 67 1.59 -1.54 3.00
CA ILE A 67 1.91 -0.25 2.38
C ILE A 67 2.32 -0.43 0.91
N HIS A 68 3.16 -1.43 0.60
CA HIS A 68 3.61 -1.73 -0.77
C HIS A 68 2.45 -2.05 -1.71
N MET A 69 1.35 -2.60 -1.21
CA MET A 69 0.12 -2.82 -1.97
C MET A 69 -0.73 -1.55 -2.04
N TYR A 70 -0.08 -0.40 -2.30
CA TYR A 70 -0.73 0.90 -2.32
C TYR A 70 -1.92 0.90 -3.29
N THR A 71 -3.10 1.15 -2.73
CA THR A 71 -4.34 1.31 -3.47
C THR A 71 -4.91 2.68 -3.10
N PRO A 72 -5.14 3.57 -4.09
CA PRO A 72 -5.82 4.84 -3.85
C PRO A 72 -7.12 4.65 -3.06
N ALA A 73 -7.42 5.57 -2.14
CA ALA A 73 -8.57 5.54 -1.23
C ALA A 73 -8.63 4.38 -0.20
N SER A 74 -7.59 3.54 -0.09
CA SER A 74 -7.51 2.55 0.99
C SER A 74 -7.12 3.19 2.32
N SER A 75 -7.88 2.88 3.37
CA SER A 75 -7.56 3.29 4.75
C SER A 75 -6.48 2.40 5.39
N ILE A 76 -6.07 1.31 4.74
CA ILE A 76 -5.09 0.37 5.29
C ILE A 76 -3.66 0.91 5.22
N VAL A 77 -3.30 1.66 4.18
CA VAL A 77 -1.97 2.29 4.07
C VAL A 77 -1.70 3.23 5.25
N PRO A 78 -2.53 4.26 5.53
CA PRO A 78 -2.26 5.15 6.67
C PRO A 78 -2.32 4.43 8.02
N ARG A 79 -3.17 3.41 8.18
CA ARG A 79 -3.20 2.59 9.40
C ARG A 79 -1.92 1.78 9.59
N SER A 80 -1.40 1.16 8.52
CA SER A 80 -0.14 0.41 8.55
C SER A 80 1.04 1.31 8.88
N ALA A 81 1.06 2.52 8.32
CA ALA A 81 2.07 3.53 8.62
C ALA A 81 2.06 3.92 10.10
N GLN A 82 0.88 4.20 10.65
CA GLN A 82 0.72 4.48 12.07
C GLN A 82 1.20 3.31 12.94
N LYS A 83 0.88 2.07 12.57
CA LYS A 83 1.31 0.88 13.33
C LYS A 83 2.82 0.70 13.33
N LEU A 84 3.49 0.89 12.20
CA LEU A 84 4.97 0.88 12.15
C LEU A 84 5.58 2.01 13.00
N TRP A 85 4.97 3.20 12.97
CA TRP A 85 5.40 4.31 13.80
C TRP A 85 5.27 3.98 15.30
N ASP A 86 4.14 3.40 15.70
CA ASP A 86 3.87 2.99 17.08
C ASP A 86 4.84 1.90 17.54
N LEU A 87 5.14 0.91 16.68
CA LEU A 87 6.17 -0.11 16.96
C LEU A 87 7.55 0.53 17.20
N GLY A 88 7.90 1.55 16.42
CA GLY A 88 9.11 2.33 16.63
C GLY A 88 9.11 3.01 18.00
N GLN A 89 8.04 3.72 18.34
CA GLN A 89 7.93 4.42 19.63
C GLN A 89 7.94 3.46 20.82
N MET A 90 7.29 2.30 20.70
CA MET A 90 7.31 1.26 21.72
C MET A 90 8.72 0.69 21.91
N ALA A 91 9.46 0.45 20.82
CA ALA A 91 10.84 -0.01 20.90
C ALA A 91 11.75 1.04 21.56
N GLU A 92 11.56 2.33 21.24
CA GLU A 92 12.26 3.43 21.90
C GLU A 92 11.96 3.48 23.41
N ALA A 93 10.69 3.36 23.80
CA ALA A 93 10.27 3.33 25.19
C ALA A 93 10.86 2.15 25.98
N ASN A 94 11.15 1.04 25.28
CA ASN A 94 11.80 -0.14 25.85
C ASN A 94 13.34 -0.07 25.77
N HIS A 95 13.92 1.07 25.37
CA HIS A 95 15.36 1.26 25.14
C HIS A 95 15.96 0.31 24.09
N ASP A 96 15.15 -0.27 23.20
CA ASP A 96 15.59 -1.11 22.09
C ASP A 96 15.78 -0.25 20.83
N VAL A 97 16.89 0.47 20.80
CA VAL A 97 17.26 1.38 19.70
C VAL A 97 17.35 0.64 18.37
N ALA A 98 17.80 -0.62 18.37
CA ALA A 98 17.91 -1.43 17.16
C ALA A 98 16.54 -1.71 16.54
N ARG A 99 15.56 -2.16 17.32
CA ARG A 99 14.19 -2.36 16.83
C ARG A 99 13.52 -1.05 16.43
N ALA A 100 13.73 0.03 17.18
CA ALA A 100 13.20 1.35 16.81
C ALA A 100 13.69 1.79 15.43
N LEU A 101 15.00 1.66 15.16
CA LEU A 101 15.58 1.97 13.87
C LEU A 101 15.04 1.08 12.74
N ILE A 102 14.82 -0.21 13.01
CA ILE A 102 14.22 -1.12 12.02
C ILE A 102 12.82 -0.64 11.64
N ALA A 103 11.95 -0.36 12.62
CA ALA A 103 10.59 0.09 12.37
C ALA A 103 10.52 1.41 11.57
N TYR A 104 11.32 2.42 11.95
CA TYR A 104 11.32 3.70 11.25
C TYR A 104 11.93 3.60 9.85
N ARG A 105 13.00 2.81 9.67
CA ARG A 105 13.58 2.60 8.34
C ARG A 105 12.62 1.85 7.43
N ALA A 106 11.94 0.83 7.96
CA ALA A 106 10.91 0.06 7.27
C ALA A 106 9.75 0.95 6.80
N LEU A 107 9.24 1.81 7.68
CA LEU A 107 8.19 2.78 7.35
C LEU A 107 8.63 3.73 6.23
N ARG A 108 9.82 4.31 6.36
CA ARG A 108 10.38 5.21 5.36
C ARG A 108 10.60 4.52 4.01
N SER A 109 11.22 3.34 4.00
CA SER A 109 11.47 2.59 2.75
C SER A 109 10.18 2.15 2.09
N SER A 110 9.16 1.81 2.87
CA SER A 110 7.85 1.42 2.33
C SER A 110 7.22 2.52 1.50
N PHE A 111 7.29 3.78 1.98
CA PHE A 111 6.78 4.93 1.22
C PHE A 111 7.65 5.28 0.01
N TYR A 112 8.98 5.14 0.12
CA TYR A 112 9.85 5.29 -1.04
C TYR A 112 9.57 4.23 -2.12
N ALA A 113 9.23 3.00 -1.73
CA ALA A 113 8.96 1.91 -2.67
C ALA A 113 7.66 2.10 -3.48
N VAL A 114 6.70 2.85 -2.95
CA VAL A 114 5.44 3.18 -3.64
C VAL A 114 5.43 4.57 -4.27
N ALA A 115 6.54 5.31 -4.14
CA ALA A 115 6.69 6.60 -4.79
C ALA A 115 6.86 6.42 -6.31
N GLY A 116 6.21 7.28 -7.08
CA GLY A 116 6.32 7.31 -8.54
C GLY A 116 6.11 8.74 -9.03
N ILE A 117 5.06 8.95 -9.82
CA ILE A 117 4.65 10.30 -10.26
C ILE A 117 4.17 11.16 -9.07
N TYR A 118 3.58 10.52 -8.06
CA TYR A 118 3.21 11.11 -6.78
C TYR A 118 3.96 10.37 -5.66
N SER A 119 4.32 11.08 -4.61
CA SER A 119 4.99 10.52 -3.43
C SER A 119 4.02 10.50 -2.24
N PRO A 120 3.28 9.40 -2.02
CA PRO A 120 2.43 9.29 -0.85
C PRO A 120 3.26 9.26 0.44
N GLY A 121 2.70 9.78 1.53
CA GLY A 121 3.32 9.65 2.86
C GLY A 121 4.53 10.55 3.11
N HIS A 122 4.63 11.72 2.46
CA HIS A 122 5.71 12.67 2.70
C HIS A 122 5.90 13.02 4.18
N ASP A 123 4.82 13.33 4.90
CA ASP A 123 4.85 13.59 6.35
C ASP A 123 5.45 12.42 7.15
N TRP A 124 5.21 11.17 6.73
CA TRP A 124 5.78 9.99 7.37
C TRP A 124 7.28 9.88 7.14
N ILE A 125 7.71 10.15 5.91
CA ILE A 125 9.13 10.15 5.54
C ILE A 125 9.89 11.18 6.38
N GLU A 126 9.41 12.43 6.45
CA GLU A 126 10.05 13.49 7.22
C GLU A 126 10.14 13.16 8.72
N ARG A 127 9.06 12.63 9.30
CA ARG A 127 9.05 12.19 10.71
C ARG A 127 10.06 11.07 10.96
N CYS A 128 10.12 10.08 10.07
CA CYS A 128 11.09 9.00 10.16
C CYS A 128 12.53 9.48 10.03
N ASP A 129 12.81 10.38 9.08
CA ASP A 129 14.15 10.93 8.89
C ASP A 129 14.63 11.69 10.13
N ALA A 130 13.76 12.51 10.73
CA ALA A 130 14.06 13.20 11.98
C ALA A 130 14.36 12.22 13.13
N ARG A 131 13.55 11.17 13.33
CA ARG A 131 13.76 10.19 14.41
C ARG A 131 14.98 9.30 14.18
N ILE A 132 15.20 8.83 12.96
CA ILE A 132 16.37 8.02 12.62
C ILE A 132 17.66 8.80 12.89
N ALA A 133 17.72 10.10 12.54
CA ALA A 133 18.88 10.93 12.80
C ALA A 133 19.24 11.00 14.31
N VAL A 134 18.24 11.16 15.16
CA VAL A 134 18.41 11.16 16.63
C VAL A 134 18.90 9.80 17.13
N LEU A 135 18.26 8.70 16.70
CA LEU A 135 18.57 7.36 17.17
C LEU A 135 19.95 6.85 16.73
N VAL A 136 20.39 7.20 15.51
CA VAL A 136 21.72 6.84 15.02
C VAL A 136 22.83 7.50 15.85
N GLN A 137 22.62 8.74 16.31
CA GLN A 137 23.57 9.40 17.22
C GLN A 137 23.67 8.70 18.57
N GLN A 138 22.54 8.22 19.11
CA GLN A 138 22.49 7.48 20.37
C GLN A 138 23.16 6.10 20.28
N GLN A 139 23.07 5.44 19.13
CA GLN A 139 23.71 4.13 18.91
C GLN A 139 25.24 4.22 18.81
N ALA A 140 25.79 5.37 18.42
CA ALA A 140 27.22 5.58 18.24
C ALA A 140 27.97 5.94 19.54
N GLN A 141 27.24 6.10 20.65
CA GLN A 141 27.77 6.37 22.00
C GLN A 141 27.84 5.09 22.82
#